data_AF-A0A7C5DDY8-F1
#
_entry.id   AF-A0A7C5DDY8-F1
#
_cell.length_a   1.000
_cell.length_b   1.000
_cell.length_c   1.000
_cell.angle_alpha   90.00
_cell.angle_beta   90.00
_cell.angle_gamma   90.00
#
_symmetry.space_group_name_H-M   'P 1'
#
loop_
_entity.id
_entity.type
_entity.pdbx_description
1 polymer ?
#
loop_
_entity_poly.entity_id
_entity_poly.type
_entity_poly.pdbx_seq_one_letter_code
_entity_poly.pdbx_strand_id
1 'polypeptide(L)'
;MPATRKTRKKQPPTIEELIRQLEELTDQIENPDTGLENSIALYEEGRSVAEECRKRLQETRKKLETINPDQPAKPDSKPEKPAKPAKPEPP
;
A
#
# COMPACT_ATOMS: atom_id res chain seq x y z
N MET A 1 -32.61 17.01 -13.34
CA MET A 1 -32.12 15.83 -12.57
C MET A 1 -32.22 14.60 -13.46
N PRO A 2 -31.16 13.78 -13.56
CA PRO A 2 -31.30 12.40 -13.07
C PRO A 2 -30.02 11.85 -12.41
N ALA A 3 -30.21 11.17 -11.28
CA ALA A 3 -29.18 10.44 -10.56
C ALA A 3 -29.03 9.02 -11.13
N THR A 4 -27.93 8.75 -11.83
CA THR A 4 -27.50 7.38 -12.13
C THR A 4 -26.47 6.94 -11.09
N ARG A 5 -26.94 6.33 -10.00
CA ARG A 5 -26.10 5.65 -9.01
C ARG A 5 -25.64 4.31 -9.61
N LYS A 6 -24.62 4.36 -10.46
CA LYS A 6 -23.94 3.15 -10.96
C LYS A 6 -23.26 2.47 -9.78
N THR A 7 -23.83 1.36 -9.33
CA THR A 7 -23.23 0.41 -8.39
C THR A 7 -21.86 -0.02 -8.93
N ARG A 8 -20.77 0.53 -8.38
CA ARG A 8 -19.41 0.04 -8.64
C ARG A 8 -19.30 -1.34 -8.01
N LYS A 9 -19.34 -2.37 -8.86
CA LYS A 9 -18.85 -3.70 -8.50
C LYS A 9 -17.44 -3.52 -7.94
N LYS A 10 -17.21 -3.95 -6.70
CA LYS A 10 -15.87 -4.02 -6.09
C LYS A 10 -15.03 -5.00 -6.92
N GLN A 11 -14.39 -4.48 -7.97
CA GLN A 11 -13.24 -5.14 -8.58
C GLN A 11 -12.16 -5.22 -7.50
N PRO A 12 -11.36 -6.29 -7.43
CA PRO A 12 -10.20 -6.29 -6.55
C PRO A 12 -9.31 -5.08 -6.91
N PRO A 13 -8.81 -4.33 -5.91
CA PRO A 13 -8.02 -3.14 -6.17
C PRO A 13 -6.81 -3.49 -7.04
N THR A 14 -6.52 -2.64 -8.02
CA THR A 14 -5.30 -2.78 -8.83
C THR A 14 -4.08 -2.36 -8.00
N ILE A 15 -2.88 -2.72 -8.46
CA ILE A 15 -1.63 -2.29 -7.80
C ILE A 15 -1.58 -0.75 -7.72
N GLU A 16 -2.01 -0.06 -8.77
CA GLU A 16 -2.09 1.41 -8.79
C GLU A 16 -3.09 1.96 -7.75
N GLU A 17 -4.22 1.30 -7.53
CA GLU A 17 -5.16 1.69 -6.48
C GLU A 17 -4.61 1.43 -5.08
N LEU A 18 -3.89 0.33 -4.86
CA LEU A 18 -3.22 0.05 -3.58
C LEU A 18 -2.14 1.10 -3.28
N ILE A 19 -1.38 1.52 -4.30
CA ILE A 19 -0.39 2.60 -4.15
C ILE A 19 -1.08 3.90 -3.78
N ARG A 20 -2.17 4.28 -4.47
CA ARG A 20 -2.95 5.48 -4.13
C ARG A 20 -3.50 5.45 -2.70
N GLN A 21 -3.98 4.30 -2.23
CA GLN A 21 -4.45 4.16 -0.85
C GLN A 21 -3.31 4.35 0.15
N LEU A 22 -2.13 3.80 -0.14
CA LEU A 22 -0.93 4.01 0.67
C LEU A 22 -0.52 5.49 0.72
N GLU A 23 -0.59 6.21 -0.39
CA GLU A 23 -0.33 7.65 -0.44
C GLU A 23 -1.34 8.44 0.41
N GLU A 24 -2.63 8.13 0.29
CA GLU A 24 -3.69 8.77 1.07
C GLU A 24 -3.54 8.50 2.57
N LEU A 25 -3.19 7.27 2.95
CA LEU A 25 -2.91 6.91 4.34
C LEU A 25 -1.66 7.61 4.88
N THR A 26 -0.61 7.73 4.06
CA THR A 26 0.61 8.43 4.46
C THR A 26 0.34 9.92 4.68
N ASP A 27 -0.44 10.55 3.79
CA ASP A 27 -0.88 11.94 3.95
C ASP A 27 -1.65 12.11 5.27
N GLN A 28 -2.61 11.24 5.56
CA GLN A 28 -3.37 11.26 6.81
C GLN A 28 -2.50 11.04 8.06
N ILE A 29 -1.46 10.20 7.99
CA ILE A 29 -0.54 9.98 9.12
C ILE A 29 0.36 11.20 9.35
N GLU A 30 0.74 11.92 8.30
CA GLU A 30 1.59 13.11 8.38
C GLU A 30 0.82 14.35 8.86
N ASN A 31 -0.51 14.33 8.78
CA ASN A 31 -1.36 15.40 9.28
C ASN A 31 -1.20 15.54 10.82
N PRO A 32 -0.84 16.74 11.33
CA PRO A 32 -0.61 16.95 12.76
C PRO A 32 -1.89 16.93 13.61
N ASP A 33 -3.06 16.99 12.97
CA ASP A 33 -4.38 16.88 13.60
C ASP A 33 -4.79 15.41 13.85
N THR A 34 -4.04 14.46 13.26
CA THR A 34 -4.27 13.03 13.43
C THR A 34 -3.80 12.61 14.82
N GLY A 35 -4.76 12.40 15.72
CA GLY A 35 -4.48 11.90 17.07
C GLY A 35 -3.78 10.54 17.07
N LEU A 36 -3.04 10.26 18.15
CA LEU A 36 -2.19 9.07 18.28
C LEU A 36 -2.91 7.74 17.98
N GLU A 37 -4.17 7.61 18.43
CA GLU A 37 -5.01 6.42 18.15
C GLU A 37 -5.31 6.27 16.65
N ASN A 38 -5.61 7.36 15.96
CA ASN A 38 -5.83 7.34 14.51
C ASN A 38 -4.53 7.05 13.76
N SER A 39 -3.39 7.59 14.17
CA SER A 39 -2.10 7.29 13.54
C SER A 39 -1.77 5.79 13.61
N ILE A 40 -2.11 5.13 14.73
CA ILE A 40 -1.92 3.67 14.88
C ILE A 40 -2.85 2.91 13.94
N ALA A 41 -4.13 3.28 13.89
CA ALA A 41 -5.10 2.63 13.01
C ALA A 41 -4.72 2.79 11.52
N LEU A 42 -4.34 3.99 11.09
CA LEU A 42 -3.88 4.29 9.74
C LEU A 42 -2.60 3.53 9.38
N TYR A 43 -1.69 3.37 10.34
CA TYR A 43 -0.48 2.58 10.14
C TYR A 43 -0.79 1.10 9.93
N GLU A 44 -1.71 0.52 10.71
CA GLU A 44 -2.16 -0.87 10.51
C GLU A 44 -2.86 -1.07 9.16
N GLU A 45 -3.67 -0.09 8.74
CA GLU A 45 -4.32 -0.09 7.44
C GLU A 45 -3.28 0.00 6.31
N GLY A 46 -2.33 0.93 6.40
CA GLY A 46 -1.27 1.12 5.41
C GLY A 46 -0.38 -0.11 5.28
N ARG A 47 -0.10 -0.79 6.41
CA ARG A 47 0.62 -2.06 6.41
C ARG A 47 -0.17 -3.16 5.69
N SER A 48 -1.48 -3.23 5.90
CA SER A 48 -2.34 -4.22 5.22
C SER A 48 -2.37 -3.98 3.71
N VAL A 49 -2.50 -2.73 3.28
CA VAL A 49 -2.46 -2.33 1.86
C VAL A 49 -1.10 -2.65 1.23
N ALA A 50 0.00 -2.38 1.94
CA ALA A 50 1.35 -2.70 1.49
C ALA A 50 1.57 -4.21 1.30
N GLU A 51 1.12 -5.02 2.25
CA GLU A 51 1.19 -6.48 2.16
C GLU A 51 0.36 -7.02 0.99
N GLU A 52 -0.82 -6.47 0.74
CA GLU A 52 -1.64 -6.85 -0.42
C GLU A 52 -0.96 -6.51 -1.75
N CYS A 53 -0.34 -5.33 -1.84
CA CYS A 53 0.43 -4.91 -3.01
C CYS A 53 1.60 -5.85 -3.27
N ARG A 54 2.36 -6.18 -2.22
CA ARG A 54 3.48 -7.11 -2.28
C ARG A 54 3.04 -8.51 -2.70
N LYS A 55 1.92 -8.99 -2.19
CA LYS A 55 1.35 -10.30 -2.56
C LYS A 55 0.97 -10.34 -4.04
N ARG A 56 0.35 -9.28 -4.55
CA ARG A 56 -0.01 -9.15 -5.97
C ARG A 56 1.21 -9.14 -6.89
N LEU A 57 2.25 -8.42 -6.50
CA LEU A 57 3.53 -8.41 -7.21
C LEU A 57 4.18 -9.79 -7.19
N GLN A 58 4.17 -10.50 -6.06
CA GLN A 58 4.69 -11.87 -5.96
C GLN A 58 3.92 -12.84 -6.84
N GLU A 59 2.58 -12.79 -6.87
CA GLU A 59 1.78 -13.63 -7.77
C GLU A 59 2.13 -13.38 -9.23
N THR A 60 2.31 -12.12 -9.60
CA THR A 60 2.69 -11.72 -10.97
C THR A 60 4.09 -12.23 -11.31
N ARG A 61 5.05 -12.09 -10.39
CA ARG A 61 6.41 -12.64 -10.53
C ARG A 61 6.40 -14.16 -10.67
N LYS A 62 5.62 -14.86 -9.86
CA LYS A 62 5.52 -16.33 -9.91
C LYS A 62 4.95 -16.81 -11.25
N LYS A 63 3.96 -16.08 -11.79
CA LYS A 63 3.44 -16.32 -13.14
C LYS A 63 4.51 -16.06 -14.21
N LEU A 64 5.28 -14.98 -14.09
CA LEU A 64 6.38 -14.69 -15.01
C LEU A 64 7.48 -15.76 -14.96
N GLU A 65 7.85 -16.24 -13.77
CA GLU A 65 8.84 -17.31 -13.58
C GLU A 65 8.38 -18.64 -14.20
N THR A 66 7.07 -18.91 -14.14
CA THR A 66 6.48 -20.08 -14.82
C THR A 66 6.55 -19.96 -16.35
N ILE A 67 6.46 -18.74 -16.89
CA ILE A 67 6.51 -18.47 -18.33
C ILE A 67 7.97 -18.41 -18.82
N ASN A 68 8.90 -17.95 -17.97
CA ASN A 68 10.29 -17.72 -18.35
C ASN A 68 11.25 -18.13 -17.21
N PRO A 69 11.59 -19.42 -17.10
CA PRO A 69 12.38 -19.96 -15.98
C PRO A 69 13.86 -19.54 -15.98
N ASP A 70 14.36 -18.99 -17.10
CA ASP A 70 15.78 -18.62 -17.28
C ASP A 70 16.13 -17.23 -16.69
N GLN A 71 15.11 -16.43 -16.34
CA GLN A 71 15.34 -15.10 -15.79
C GLN A 71 14.72 -14.99 -14.38
N PRO A 72 15.45 -15.40 -13.32
CA PRO A 72 14.97 -15.21 -11.96
C PRO A 72 14.82 -13.71 -11.72
N ALA A 73 13.59 -13.26 -11.56
CA ALA A 73 13.29 -11.90 -11.13
C ALA A 73 13.87 -11.74 -9.72
N LYS A 74 15.11 -11.24 -9.65
CA LYS A 74 15.92 -11.13 -8.42
C LYS A 74 15.03 -10.75 -7.23
N PRO A 75 15.03 -11.57 -6.17
CA PRO A 75 14.26 -11.29 -4.99
C PRO A 75 15.00 -10.19 -4.24
N ASP A 76 14.65 -8.92 -4.50
CA ASP A 76 14.84 -7.85 -3.53
C ASP A 76 13.88 -8.09 -2.36
N SER A 77 14.11 -9.20 -1.64
CA SER A 77 13.71 -9.37 -0.25
C SER A 77 14.70 -8.60 0.60
N LYS A 78 14.65 -7.28 0.51
CA LYS A 78 15.02 -6.45 1.63
C LYS A 78 13.71 -5.89 2.15
N PRO A 79 13.28 -6.25 3.38
CA PRO A 79 12.26 -5.48 4.05
C PRO A 79 12.83 -4.06 4.10
N GLU A 80 12.26 -3.17 3.29
CA GLU A 80 12.58 -1.76 3.38
C GLU A 80 12.26 -1.38 4.82
N LYS A 81 13.32 -1.09 5.56
CA LYS A 81 13.21 -0.76 6.97
C LYS A 81 12.23 0.42 7.06
N PRO A 82 11.27 0.39 8.01
CA PRO A 82 10.40 1.54 8.20
C PRO A 82 11.30 2.75 8.41
N ALA A 83 11.18 3.72 7.49
CA ALA A 83 11.84 5.00 7.61
C ALA A 83 11.50 5.53 9.00
N LYS A 84 12.55 5.84 9.75
CA LYS A 84 12.45 6.34 11.13
C LYS A 84 11.41 7.46 11.17
N PRO A 85 10.50 7.49 12.16
CA PRO A 85 9.71 8.68 12.41
C PRO A 85 10.71 9.79 12.73
N ALA A 86 10.80 10.77 11.82
CA ALA A 86 11.52 11.99 12.09
C ALA A 86 10.77 12.68 13.23
N LYS A 87 11.28 12.49 14.44
CA LYS A 87 10.94 13.31 15.61
C LYS A 87 10.85 14.78 15.17
N PRO A 88 9.70 15.45 15.31
CA PRO A 88 9.73 16.88 15.51
C PRO A 88 10.24 17.08 16.94
N GLU A 89 11.48 17.55 17.06
CA GLU A 89 12.01 18.03 18.34
C GLU A 89 11.88 19.56 18.32
N PRO A 90 10.91 20.15 19.04
CA PRO A 90 11.04 21.50 19.58
C PRO A 90 11.76 21.41 20.95
N PRO A 91 12.36 22.48 21.51
CA PRO A 91 12.21 23.90 21.22
C PRO A 91 13.42 24.58 20.55
#